data_AF-A0A8S0UFV6-F1
#
_entry.id   AF-A0A8S0UFV6-F1
#
_cell.length_a   1.000
_cell.length_b   1.000
_cell.length_c   1.000
_cell.angle_alpha   90.00
_cell.angle_beta   90.00
_cell.angle_gamma   90.00
#
_symmetry.space_group_name_H-M   'P 1'
#
loop_
_entity.id
_entity.type
_entity.pdbx_description
1 polymer ?
#
loop_
_entity_poly.entity_id
_entity_poly.type
_entity_poly.pdbx_seq_one_letter_code
_entity_poly.pdbx_strand_id
1 'polypeptide(L)'
;MDWNVLEAKIKSWLHAVKIAVKNLFYGERILCDSVFSSSEKIVESCFAEISRDAAINLFGFPENFAKSKKILSPEKVFRALDLYEAILDLWPDIEMIFSYDSLLAVKWQGVVMFDFKAALGPMLSWWCQRWF
;
A
#
# COMPACT_ATOMS: atom_id res chain seq x y z
N MET A 1 -10.79 1.42 18.24
CA MET A 1 -9.40 1.42 18.73
C MET A 1 -9.11 2.80 19.29
N ASP A 2 -8.37 2.85 20.40
CA ASP A 2 -7.83 4.10 20.93
C ASP A 2 -6.87 4.76 19.92
N TRP A 3 -6.80 6.09 19.93
CA TRP A 3 -5.98 6.82 18.96
C TRP A 3 -4.49 6.53 19.11
N ASN A 4 -3.97 6.43 20.33
CA ASN A 4 -2.54 6.20 20.56
C ASN A 4 -2.11 4.82 20.03
N VAL A 5 -2.98 3.82 20.20
CA VAL A 5 -2.76 2.47 19.67
C VAL A 5 -2.80 2.48 18.14
N LEU A 6 -3.74 3.22 17.54
CA LEU A 6 -3.86 3.33 16.09
C LEU A 6 -2.66 4.06 15.49
N GLU A 7 -2.21 5.15 16.10
CA GLU A 7 -1.04 5.91 15.66
C GLU A 7 0.24 5.05 15.73
N ALA A 8 0.42 4.26 16.79
CA ALA A 8 1.53 3.31 16.89
C ALA A 8 1.49 2.27 15.76
N LYS A 9 0.30 1.76 15.42
CA LYS A 9 0.12 0.84 14.28
C LYS A 9 0.42 1.50 12.95
N ILE A 10 0.03 2.75 12.73
CA ILE A 10 0.37 3.52 11.52
C ILE A 10 1.88 3.65 11.39
N LYS A 11 2.59 4.06 12.45
CA LYS A 11 4.06 4.16 12.43
C LYS A 11 4.73 2.83 12.14
N SER A 12 4.25 1.75 12.76
CA SER A 12 4.75 0.40 12.48
C SER A 12 4.51 -0.01 11.03
N TRP A 13 3.34 0.33 10.48
CA TRP A 13 2.98 0.04 9.10
C TRP A 13 3.87 0.79 8.12
N LEU A 14 4.13 2.09 8.35
CA LEU A 14 5.01 2.92 7.49
C LEU A 14 6.43 2.35 7.38
N HIS A 15 6.92 1.69 8.42
CA HIS A 15 8.20 0.99 8.38
C HIS A 15 8.07 -0.37 7.68
N ALA A 16 7.06 -1.16 8.05
CA ALA A 16 6.85 -2.50 7.53
C ALA A 16 6.60 -2.52 6.02
N VAL A 17 5.81 -1.57 5.48
CA VAL A 17 5.47 -1.52 4.05
C VAL A 17 6.71 -1.37 3.17
N LYS A 18 7.68 -0.55 3.61
CA LYS A 18 8.95 -0.35 2.88
C LYS A 18 9.76 -1.64 2.82
N ILE A 19 9.84 -2.36 3.94
CA ILE A 19 10.56 -3.64 4.01
C ILE A 19 9.84 -4.70 3.16
N ALA A 20 8.51 -4.79 3.30
CA ALA A 20 7.70 -5.77 2.59
C ALA A 20 7.80 -5.62 1.07
N VAL A 21 7.64 -4.40 0.55
CA VAL A 21 7.74 -4.14 -0.89
C VAL A 21 9.16 -4.35 -1.41
N LYS A 22 10.15 -3.69 -0.80
CA LYS A 22 11.52 -3.67 -1.35
C LYS A 22 12.31 -4.96 -1.12
N ASN A 23 11.92 -5.79 -0.15
CA ASN A 23 12.66 -7.00 0.18
C ASN A 23 11.81 -8.26 0.04
N LEU A 24 10.66 -8.33 0.71
CA LEU A 24 9.89 -9.58 0.76
C LEU A 24 9.25 -9.91 -0.58
N PHE A 25 8.42 -9.01 -1.12
CA PHE A 25 7.75 -9.27 -2.40
C PHE A 25 8.73 -9.27 -3.56
N TYR A 26 9.72 -8.38 -3.55
CA TYR A 26 10.77 -8.37 -4.57
C TYR A 26 11.61 -9.66 -4.54
N GLY A 27 12.00 -10.12 -3.35
CA GLY A 27 12.74 -11.37 -3.18
C GLY A 27 11.93 -12.59 -3.61
N GLU A 28 10.65 -12.65 -3.24
CA GLU A 28 9.75 -13.74 -3.65
C GLU A 28 9.59 -13.80 -5.18
N ARG A 29 9.52 -12.64 -5.84
CA ARG A 29 9.47 -12.54 -7.29
C ARG A 29 10.71 -13.16 -7.93
N ILE A 30 11.90 -12.76 -7.46
CA ILE A 30 13.18 -13.31 -7.95
C ILE A 30 13.25 -14.83 -7.71
N LEU A 31 12.80 -15.29 -6.55
CA LEU A 31 12.81 -16.72 -6.22
C LEU A 31 11.90 -17.50 -7.17
N CYS A 32 10.66 -17.03 -7.37
CA CYS A 32 9.72 -17.64 -8.31
C CYS A 32 10.29 -17.66 -9.74
N ASP A 33 10.85 -16.55 -10.21
CA ASP A 33 11.51 -16.44 -11.53
C ASP A 33 12.66 -17.45 -11.67
N SER A 34 13.48 -17.60 -10.63
CA SER A 34 14.65 -18.50 -10.65
C SER A 34 14.25 -19.99 -10.64
N VAL A 35 13.28 -20.36 -9.80
CA VAL A 35 12.85 -21.76 -9.59
C VAL A 35 11.97 -22.24 -10.74
N PHE A 36 11.08 -21.38 -11.25
CA PHE A 36 10.11 -21.71 -12.29
C PHE A 36 10.41 -21.06 -13.64
N SER A 37 11.69 -20.79 -13.92
CA SER A 37 12.18 -20.15 -15.15
C SER A 37 11.73 -20.80 -16.48
N SER A 38 11.23 -22.03 -16.43
CA SER A 38 10.69 -22.75 -17.58
C SER A 38 9.25 -22.35 -17.96
N SER A 39 8.51 -21.65 -17.08
CA SER A 39 7.13 -21.26 -17.35
C SER A 39 6.69 -20.01 -16.57
N GLU A 40 6.51 -18.90 -17.29
CA GLU A 40 5.96 -17.66 -16.72
C GLU A 40 4.60 -17.87 -16.03
N LYS A 41 3.75 -18.76 -16.55
CA LYS A 41 2.44 -19.04 -15.92
C LYS A 41 2.59 -19.63 -14.51
N ILE A 42 3.59 -20.47 -14.30
CA ILE A 42 3.86 -21.11 -13.00
C ILE A 42 4.49 -20.10 -12.05
N VAL A 43 5.45 -19.30 -12.54
CA VAL A 43 6.00 -18.15 -11.80
C VAL A 43 4.88 -17.28 -11.25
N GLU A 44 3.98 -16.82 -12.13
CA GLU A 44 2.90 -15.91 -11.74
C GLU A 44 1.92 -16.53 -10.76
N SER A 45 1.52 -17.80 -10.98
CA SER A 45 0.61 -18.50 -10.08
C SER A 45 1.23 -18.69 -8.70
N CYS A 46 2.50 -19.10 -8.63
CA CYS A 46 3.20 -19.37 -7.38
C CYS A 46 3.44 -18.08 -6.60
N PHE A 47 3.95 -17.04 -7.27
CA PHE A 47 4.12 -15.72 -6.68
C PHE A 47 2.80 -15.18 -6.13
N ALA A 48 1.71 -15.28 -6.90
CA ALA A 48 0.40 -14.83 -6.45
C ALA A 48 -0.08 -15.63 -5.24
N GLU A 49 0.08 -16.95 -5.21
CA GLU A 49 -0.35 -17.77 -4.07
C GLU A 49 0.39 -17.44 -2.77
N ILE A 50 1.69 -17.20 -2.85
CA ILE A 50 2.53 -16.90 -1.68
C ILE A 50 2.31 -15.47 -1.18
N SER A 51 2.20 -14.51 -2.11
CA SER A 51 2.14 -13.09 -1.76
C SER A 51 0.73 -12.57 -1.44
N ARG A 52 -0.34 -13.24 -1.91
CA ARG A 52 -1.73 -12.73 -1.86
C ARG A 52 -2.16 -12.29 -0.47
N ASP A 53 -2.10 -13.18 0.51
CA ASP A 53 -2.64 -12.87 1.85
C ASP A 53 -1.82 -11.79 2.56
N ALA A 54 -0.50 -11.80 2.37
CA ALA A 54 0.38 -10.78 2.89
C ALA A 54 0.10 -9.41 2.25
N ALA A 55 -0.09 -9.38 0.93
CA ALA A 55 -0.39 -8.16 0.18
C ALA A 55 -1.76 -7.60 0.58
N ILE A 56 -2.80 -8.43 0.65
CA ILE A 56 -4.15 -8.02 1.08
C ILE A 56 -4.11 -7.42 2.49
N ASN A 57 -3.41 -8.06 3.42
CA ASN A 57 -3.30 -7.55 4.80
C ASN A 57 -2.50 -6.25 4.87
N LEU A 58 -1.41 -6.15 4.11
CA LEU A 58 -0.55 -4.97 4.09
C LEU A 58 -1.29 -3.77 3.49
N PHE A 59 -1.83 -3.90 2.29
CA PHE A 59 -2.51 -2.80 1.59
C PHE A 59 -3.94 -2.55 2.09
N GLY A 60 -4.58 -3.54 2.72
CA GLY A 60 -5.88 -3.37 3.36
C GLY A 60 -5.84 -2.50 4.63
N PHE A 61 -4.70 -2.38 5.32
CA PHE A 61 -4.59 -1.50 6.49
C PHE A 61 -4.89 -0.01 6.18
N PRO A 62 -4.18 0.65 5.24
CA PRO A 62 -4.45 2.04 4.90
C PRO A 62 -5.84 2.22 4.27
N GLU A 63 -6.35 1.24 3.52
CA GLU A 63 -7.72 1.27 2.99
C GLU A 63 -8.78 1.28 4.11
N ASN A 64 -8.63 0.42 5.11
CA ASN A 64 -9.52 0.38 6.27
C ASN A 64 -9.40 1.63 7.13
N PHE A 65 -8.19 2.20 7.23
CA PHE A 65 -7.99 3.49 7.88
C PHE A 65 -8.73 4.59 7.12
N ALA A 66 -8.62 4.63 5.80
CA ALA A 66 -9.25 5.57 4.89
C ALA A 66 -10.79 5.54 4.92
N LYS A 67 -11.39 4.37 5.12
CA LYS A 67 -12.86 4.20 5.23
C LYS A 67 -13.43 4.59 6.59
N SER A 68 -12.59 4.92 7.56
CA SER A 68 -13.04 5.26 8.90
C SER A 68 -13.73 6.63 8.94
N LYS A 69 -14.99 6.67 9.38
CA LYS A 69 -15.77 7.92 9.60
C LYS A 69 -15.12 8.89 10.61
N LYS A 70 -14.03 8.49 11.27
CA LYS A 70 -13.35 9.22 12.34
C LYS A 70 -12.08 9.95 11.90
N ILE A 71 -11.76 10.03 10.60
CA ILE A 71 -10.52 10.66 10.07
C ILE A 71 -10.54 12.19 10.14
N LEU A 72 -11.71 12.81 10.38
CA LEU A 72 -11.89 14.27 10.29
C LEU A 72 -11.12 15.10 11.32
N SER A 73 -10.39 14.50 12.26
CA SER A 73 -9.50 15.27 13.15
C SER A 73 -8.18 15.59 12.45
N PRO A 74 -7.59 16.79 12.65
CA PRO A 74 -6.36 17.20 11.96
C PRO A 74 -5.22 16.18 12.09
N GLU A 75 -5.01 15.63 13.29
CA GLU A 75 -3.98 14.61 13.57
C GLU A 75 -4.15 13.34 12.73
N LYS A 76 -5.39 12.94 12.44
CA LYS A 76 -5.69 11.75 11.64
C LYS A 76 -5.52 12.01 10.16
N VAL A 77 -5.83 13.22 9.70
CA VAL A 77 -5.57 13.65 8.33
C VAL A 77 -4.07 13.61 8.04
N PHE A 78 -3.22 14.14 8.93
CA PHE A 78 -1.76 14.05 8.75
C PHE A 78 -1.28 12.61 8.65
N ARG A 79 -1.77 11.71 9.52
CA ARG A 79 -1.42 10.28 9.40
C ARG A 79 -1.94 9.63 8.13
N ALA A 80 -3.08 10.07 7.62
CA ALA A 80 -3.61 9.59 6.34
C ALA A 80 -2.71 10.02 5.17
N LEU A 81 -2.18 11.24 5.22
CA LEU A 81 -1.19 11.74 4.25
C LEU A 81 0.13 10.96 4.33
N ASP A 82 0.63 10.66 5.53
CA ASP A 82 1.84 9.83 5.69
C ASP A 82 1.66 8.44 5.02
N LEU A 83 0.50 7.81 5.21
CA LEU A 83 0.16 6.53 4.58
C LEU A 83 0.09 6.65 3.05
N TYR A 84 -0.51 7.73 2.56
CA TYR A 84 -0.62 8.03 1.14
C TYR A 84 0.74 8.21 0.48
N GLU A 85 1.59 9.05 1.06
CA GLU A 85 2.94 9.31 0.58
C GLU A 85 3.78 8.03 0.54
N ALA A 86 3.71 7.21 1.60
CA ALA A 86 4.43 5.95 1.62
C ALA A 86 4.02 4.96 0.51
N ILE A 87 2.74 4.93 0.12
CA ILE A 87 2.28 4.10 -0.99
C ILE A 87 2.74 4.69 -2.33
N LEU A 88 2.63 6.01 -2.51
CA LEU A 88 3.09 6.69 -3.71
C LEU A 88 4.59 6.45 -3.96
N ASP A 89 5.40 6.58 -2.92
CA ASP A 89 6.85 6.35 -3.00
C ASP A 89 7.20 4.92 -3.44
N LEU A 90 6.37 3.95 -3.06
CA LEU A 90 6.55 2.54 -3.37
C LEU A 90 5.82 2.11 -4.65
N TRP A 91 5.03 3.00 -5.26
CA TRP A 91 4.19 2.67 -6.40
C TRP A 91 4.95 2.07 -7.59
N PRO A 92 6.12 2.59 -8.00
CA PRO A 92 6.89 2.00 -9.09
C PRO A 92 7.35 0.57 -8.79
N ASP A 93 7.75 0.30 -7.54
CA ASP A 93 8.16 -1.03 -7.09
C ASP A 93 6.96 -1.99 -7.09
N ILE A 94 5.80 -1.53 -6.60
CA ILE A 94 4.55 -2.29 -6.57
C ILE A 94 4.11 -2.62 -8.01
N GLU A 95 4.14 -1.67 -8.94
CA GLU A 95 3.78 -1.92 -10.33
C GLU A 95 4.69 -2.94 -11.00
N MET A 96 6.00 -2.88 -10.72
CA MET A 96 6.96 -3.84 -11.24
C MET A 96 6.71 -5.25 -10.70
N ILE A 97 6.55 -5.38 -9.39
CA ILE A 97 6.40 -6.65 -8.67
C ILE A 97 5.06 -7.31 -9.01
N PHE A 98 3.98 -6.53 -9.07
CA PHE A 98 2.61 -7.02 -9.31
C PHE A 98 2.17 -6.80 -10.77
N SER A 99 3.11 -6.78 -11.71
CA SER A 99 2.91 -6.37 -13.11
C SER A 99 1.89 -7.22 -13.89
N TYR A 100 1.75 -8.51 -13.59
CA TYR A 100 0.81 -9.42 -14.28
C TYR A 100 -0.64 -9.34 -13.76
N ASP A 101 -1.61 -9.64 -14.64
CA ASP A 101 -3.06 -9.55 -14.40
C ASP A 101 -3.59 -10.49 -13.28
N SER A 102 -2.79 -11.46 -12.83
CA SER A 102 -3.16 -12.41 -11.77
C SER A 102 -3.33 -11.76 -10.39
N LEU A 103 -2.85 -10.54 -10.18
CA LEU A 103 -2.91 -9.81 -8.89
C LEU A 103 -3.71 -8.51 -8.97
N LEU A 104 -4.63 -8.40 -9.94
CA LEU A 104 -5.52 -7.24 -10.06
C LEU A 104 -6.21 -6.88 -8.72
N ALA A 105 -6.61 -7.86 -7.92
CA ALA A 105 -7.19 -7.59 -6.59
C ALA A 105 -6.27 -6.79 -5.65
N VAL A 106 -4.95 -6.99 -5.73
CA VAL A 106 -3.94 -6.23 -4.98
C VAL A 106 -3.68 -4.87 -5.63
N LYS A 107 -3.61 -4.80 -6.96
CA LYS A 107 -3.53 -3.53 -7.71
C LYS A 107 -4.68 -2.59 -7.36
N TRP A 108 -5.92 -3.10 -7.29
CA TRP A 108 -7.11 -2.29 -7.06
C TRP A 108 -7.33 -1.88 -5.60
N GLN A 109 -6.75 -2.59 -4.63
CA GLN A 109 -6.77 -2.14 -3.22
C GLN A 109 -5.88 -0.89 -3.01
N GLY A 110 -4.78 -0.77 -3.76
CA GLY A 110 -4.00 0.48 -3.82
C GLY A 110 -4.74 1.63 -4.53
N VAL A 111 -5.58 1.31 -5.52
CA VAL A 111 -6.32 2.30 -6.33
C VAL A 111 -7.52 2.92 -5.60
N VAL A 112 -8.08 2.30 -4.54
CA VAL A 112 -9.12 2.97 -3.72
C VAL A 112 -8.56 4.23 -3.00
N MET A 113 -7.24 4.41 -3.02
CA MET A 113 -6.59 5.65 -2.58
C MET A 113 -6.82 6.83 -3.55
N PHE A 114 -7.34 6.60 -4.76
CA PHE A 114 -7.81 7.69 -5.64
C PHE A 114 -9.04 8.41 -5.08
N ASP A 115 -9.92 7.72 -4.35
CA ASP A 115 -11.01 8.39 -3.62
C ASP A 115 -10.47 9.27 -2.48
N PHE A 116 -9.26 8.99 -2.00
CA PHE A 116 -8.58 9.83 -1.00
C PHE A 116 -8.17 11.18 -1.58
N LYS A 117 -7.77 11.23 -2.85
CA LYS A 117 -7.47 12.50 -3.56
C LYS A 117 -8.75 13.31 -3.82
N ALA A 118 -9.87 12.64 -4.11
CA ALA A 118 -11.18 13.29 -4.23
C ALA A 118 -11.69 13.84 -2.88
N ALA A 119 -11.49 13.09 -1.79
CA ALA A 119 -11.87 13.49 -0.43
C ALA A 119 -10.98 14.59 0.17
N LEU A 120 -9.69 14.63 -0.22
CA LEU A 120 -8.70 15.61 0.27
C LEU A 120 -8.44 16.77 -0.70
N GLY A 121 -9.10 16.84 -1.86
CA GLY A 121 -8.92 17.95 -2.83
C GLY A 121 -8.97 19.36 -2.20
N PRO A 122 -9.93 19.64 -1.29
CA PRO A 122 -9.97 20.90 -0.54
C PRO A 122 -8.90 21.03 0.57
N MET A 123 -8.33 19.92 1.05
CA MET A 123 -7.26 19.92 2.05
C MET A 123 -5.87 20.07 1.44
N LEU A 124 -5.65 19.56 0.22
CA LEU A 124 -4.41 19.74 -0.55
C LEU A 124 -4.19 21.21 -0.94
N SER A 125 -5.25 21.97 -1.23
CA SER A 125 -5.14 23.42 -1.44
C SER A 125 -4.70 24.16 -0.17
N TRP A 126 -5.18 23.71 0.99
CA TRP A 126 -4.75 24.19 2.31
C TRP A 126 -3.31 23.79 2.66
N TRP A 127 -2.86 22.63 2.18
CA TRP A 127 -1.50 22.13 2.38
C TRP A 127 -0.47 22.89 1.53
N CYS A 128 -0.81 23.21 0.27
CA CYS A 128 0.00 24.10 -0.57
C CYS A 128 0.17 25.50 0.03
N GLN A 129 -0.82 26.01 0.76
CA GLN A 129 -0.75 27.33 1.43
C GLN A 129 0.07 27.34 2.73
N ARG A 130 0.51 26.18 3.22
CA ARG A 130 1.27 26.08 4.48
C ARG A 130 2.74 25.72 4.28
N TRP A 131 3.13 25.31 3.07
CA TRP A 131 4.50 24.99 2.67
C TRP A 131 5.02 25.85 1.50
N PHE A 132 4.29 26.92 1.17
CA PHE A 132 4.72 28.05 0.32
C PHE A 132 4.11 29.34 0.90
#